data_AF-L1QKZ1-F1
#
_entry.id   AF-L1QKZ1-F1
#
_cell.length_a   1.000
_cell.length_b   1.000
_cell.length_c   1.000
_cell.angle_alpha   90.00
_cell.angle_beta   90.00
_cell.angle_gamma   90.00
#
_symmetry.space_group_name_H-M   'P 1'
#
loop_
_entity.id
_entity.type
_entity.pdbx_description
1 polymer ?
#
loop_
_entity_poly.entity_id
_entity_poly.type
_entity_poly.pdbx_seq_one_letter_code
_entity_poly.pdbx_strand_id
1 'polypeptide(L)'
;MDRRLILKLIGKKDSVDLDDSIYNLREIGEEIRGFVILTSSVDDNFEIRNKRRLESVLNIIKPISNKLKDDDNIKGYTNSKKYLIKYLDDLCINIEGILSNIDRCDIKKLTYYTNVLMDLVLIY
;
A
#
# COMPACT_ATOMS: atom_id res chain seq x y z
N MET A 1 -0.86 -7.49 -12.16
CA MET A 1 0.57 -7.78 -12.46
C MET A 1 0.81 -9.30 -12.63
N ASP A 2 1.88 -9.75 -13.30
CA ASP A 2 2.20 -11.19 -13.37
C ASP A 2 2.79 -11.70 -12.04
N ARG A 3 2.00 -12.50 -11.30
CA ARG A 3 2.40 -13.08 -10.01
C ARG A 3 3.65 -13.96 -10.11
N ARG A 4 3.86 -14.69 -11.22
CA ARG A 4 5.06 -15.52 -11.40
C ARG A 4 6.30 -14.66 -11.54
N LEU A 5 6.16 -13.49 -12.15
CA LEU A 5 7.23 -12.52 -12.30
C LEU A 5 7.55 -11.85 -10.96
N ILE A 6 6.53 -11.42 -10.20
CA ILE A 6 6.72 -10.89 -8.84
C ILE A 6 7.47 -11.92 -7.97
N LEU A 7 6.99 -13.17 -7.95
CA LEU A 7 7.63 -14.26 -7.20
C LEU A 7 9.12 -14.43 -7.54
N LYS A 8 9.50 -14.27 -8.82
CA LYS A 8 10.90 -14.34 -9.26
C LYS A 8 11.71 -13.12 -8.83
N LEU A 9 11.08 -11.95 -8.73
CA LEU A 9 11.75 -10.68 -8.40
C LEU A 9 12.02 -10.51 -6.91
N ILE A 10 11.05 -10.87 -6.06
CA ILE A 10 11.14 -10.64 -4.60
C ILE A 10 11.22 -11.93 -3.79
N GLY A 11 11.08 -13.09 -4.43
CA GLY A 11 11.12 -14.40 -3.77
C GLY A 11 9.81 -14.77 -3.08
N LYS A 12 9.72 -16.03 -2.64
CA LYS A 12 8.47 -16.61 -2.12
C LYS A 12 7.92 -15.90 -0.89
N LYS A 13 8.78 -15.64 0.09
CA LYS A 13 8.37 -15.01 1.35
C LYS A 13 7.80 -13.62 1.10
N ASP A 14 8.60 -12.73 0.51
CA ASP A 14 8.20 -11.34 0.29
C ASP A 14 7.02 -11.23 -0.69
N SER A 15 6.86 -12.19 -1.62
CA SER A 15 5.67 -12.26 -2.48
C SER A 15 4.38 -12.61 -1.73
N VAL A 16 4.44 -13.50 -0.74
CA VAL A 16 3.28 -13.82 0.11
C VAL A 16 2.97 -12.64 1.02
N ASP A 17 3.99 -12.07 1.66
CA ASP A 17 3.84 -10.90 2.54
C ASP A 17 3.24 -9.70 1.78
N LEU A 18 3.59 -9.52 0.50
CA LEU A 18 3.00 -8.51 -0.38
C LEU A 18 1.53 -8.84 -0.70
N ASP A 19 1.21 -10.07 -1.10
CA ASP A 19 -0.18 -10.49 -1.39
C ASP A 19 -1.11 -10.19 -0.20
N ASP A 20 -0.70 -10.59 1.00
CA ASP A 20 -1.46 -10.36 2.24
C ASP A 20 -1.60 -8.86 2.56
N SER A 21 -0.53 -8.09 2.33
CA SER A 21 -0.55 -6.64 2.50
C SER A 21 -1.54 -5.95 1.55
N ILE A 22 -1.58 -6.35 0.28
CA ILE A 22 -2.53 -5.80 -0.71
C ILE A 22 -3.97 -6.15 -0.33
N TYR A 23 -4.21 -7.39 0.12
CA TYR A 23 -5.54 -7.79 0.61
C TYR A 23 -5.99 -6.91 1.78
N ASN A 24 -5.11 -6.68 2.76
CA ASN A 24 -5.40 -5.81 3.90
C ASN A 24 -5.66 -4.35 3.48
N LEU A 25 -4.90 -3.82 2.51
CA LEU A 25 -5.10 -2.46 2.00
C LEU A 25 -6.47 -2.27 1.35
N ARG A 26 -7.01 -3.31 0.70
CA ARG A 26 -8.36 -3.25 0.14
C ARG A 26 -9.40 -3.00 1.23
N GLU A 27 -9.32 -3.75 2.33
CA GLU A 27 -10.26 -3.62 3.44
C GLU A 27 -10.13 -2.26 4.14
N ILE A 28 -8.89 -1.84 4.42
CA ILE A 28 -8.61 -0.53 5.02
C ILE A 28 -9.09 0.61 4.11
N GLY A 29 -8.84 0.50 2.81
CA GLY A 29 -9.23 1.52 1.83
C GLY A 29 -10.74 1.69 1.72
N GLU A 30 -11.50 0.60 1.73
CA GLU A 30 -12.97 0.63 1.78
C GLU A 30 -13.48 1.28 3.08
N GLU A 31 -12.90 0.96 4.23
CA GLU A 31 -13.25 1.59 5.52
C GLU A 31 -13.02 3.11 5.48
N ILE A 32 -11.85 3.56 5.01
CA ILE A 32 -11.50 4.99 4.95
C ILE A 32 -12.36 5.72 3.91
N ARG A 33 -12.64 5.09 2.77
CA ARG A 33 -13.55 5.64 1.76
C ARG A 33 -14.96 5.79 2.31
N GLY A 34 -15.45 4.80 3.05
CA GLY A 34 -16.74 4.86 3.74
C GLY A 34 -16.81 6.03 4.72
N PHE A 35 -15.75 6.24 5.51
CA PHE A 35 -15.61 7.38 6.41
C PHE A 35 -15.70 8.72 5.67
N VAL A 36 -14.92 8.88 4.59
CA VAL A 36 -14.89 10.10 3.77
C VAL A 36 -16.25 10.42 3.12
N ILE A 37 -16.98 9.40 2.66
CA ILE A 37 -18.25 9.58 1.92
C ILE A 37 -19.43 9.82 2.86
N LEU A 38 -19.53 9.02 3.93
CA LEU A 38 -20.76 8.97 4.72
C LEU A 38 -20.82 10.06 5.79
N THR A 39 -19.70 10.76 6.10
CA THR A 39 -19.61 11.64 7.29
C THR A 39 -20.14 10.94 8.54
N SER A 40 -20.02 9.61 8.59
CA SER A 40 -20.52 8.79 9.69
C SER A 40 -19.83 9.21 10.97
N SER A 41 -20.58 9.26 12.07
CA SER A 41 -20.03 9.41 13.41
C SER A 41 -18.94 8.37 13.61
N VAL A 42 -17.71 8.84 13.72
CA VAL A 42 -16.53 8.03 13.93
C VAL A 42 -16.59 7.50 15.34
N ASP A 43 -16.48 6.17 15.52
CA ASP A 43 -16.11 5.62 16.82
C ASP A 43 -14.66 6.04 17.08
N ASP A 44 -14.34 6.54 18.27
CA ASP A 44 -13.02 7.07 18.66
C ASP A 44 -11.86 6.10 18.35
N ASN A 45 -12.16 4.80 18.15
CA ASN A 45 -11.20 3.77 17.77
C ASN A 45 -10.89 3.66 16.27
N PHE A 46 -11.63 4.31 15.37
CA PHE A 46 -11.47 4.18 13.93
C PHE A 46 -10.08 4.64 13.46
N GLU A 47 -9.68 5.85 13.87
CA GLU A 47 -8.39 6.44 13.47
C GLU A 47 -7.24 5.59 13.98
N ILE A 48 -7.26 5.24 15.27
CA ILE A 48 -6.23 4.41 15.92
C ILE A 48 -6.12 3.04 15.24
N ARG A 49 -7.25 2.39 14.96
CA ARG A 49 -7.28 1.08 14.31
C ARG A 49 -6.70 1.14 12.89
N ASN A 50 -7.17 2.08 12.08
CA ASN A 50 -6.75 2.18 10.68
C ASN A 50 -5.30 2.65 10.55
N LYS A 51 -4.82 3.54 11.43
CA LYS A 51 -3.40 3.89 11.51
C LYS A 51 -2.52 2.69 11.79
N ARG A 52 -2.81 1.92 12.84
CA ARG A 52 -2.02 0.72 13.19
C ARG A 52 -1.97 -0.28 12.03
N ARG A 53 -3.08 -0.49 11.34
CA ARG A 53 -3.16 -1.39 10.19
C ARG A 53 -2.32 -0.87 9.02
N LEU A 54 -2.44 0.41 8.69
CA LEU A 54 -1.65 1.07 7.63
C LEU A 54 -0.14 1.03 7.94
N GLU A 55 0.25 1.34 9.17
CA GLU A 55 1.64 1.26 9.63
C GLU A 55 2.18 -0.18 9.54
N SER A 56 1.38 -1.18 9.95
CA SER A 56 1.75 -2.59 9.81
C SER A 56 2.02 -2.96 8.35
N VAL A 57 1.16 -2.53 7.43
CA VAL A 57 1.35 -2.79 6.00
C VAL A 57 2.59 -2.04 5.47
N LEU A 58 2.76 -0.78 5.83
CA LEU A 58 3.91 0.02 5.42
C LEU A 58 5.24 -0.62 5.86
N ASN A 59 5.28 -1.16 7.08
CA ASN A 59 6.44 -1.85 7.63
C ASN A 59 6.78 -3.16 6.90
N ILE A 60 5.87 -3.71 6.08
CA ILE A 60 6.10 -4.88 5.23
C ILE A 60 6.55 -4.43 3.83
N ILE A 61 5.80 -3.52 3.20
CA ILE A 61 6.04 -3.11 1.81
C ILE A 61 7.37 -2.34 1.66
N LYS A 62 7.68 -1.46 2.61
CA LYS A 62 8.86 -0.58 2.53
C LYS A 62 10.19 -1.36 2.52
N PRO A 63 10.40 -2.38 3.40
CA PRO A 63 11.56 -3.26 3.28
C PRO A 63 11.64 -4.03 1.95
N ILE A 64 10.52 -4.49 1.39
CA ILE A 64 10.49 -5.19 0.10
C ILE A 64 10.97 -4.25 -1.02
N SER A 65 10.45 -3.02 -1.06
CA SER A 65 10.90 -2.01 -2.04
C SER A 65 12.39 -1.71 -1.92
N ASN A 66 12.89 -1.53 -0.69
CA ASN A 66 14.31 -1.23 -0.45
C ASN A 66 15.23 -2.37 -0.89
N LYS A 67 14.94 -3.62 -0.50
CA LYS A 67 15.69 -4.80 -0.96
C LYS A 67 15.72 -4.87 -2.48
N LEU A 68 14.59 -4.63 -3.12
CA LEU A 68 14.49 -4.68 -4.57
C LEU A 68 15.36 -3.57 -5.20
N LYS A 69 15.45 -2.38 -4.63
CA LYS A 69 16.34 -1.31 -5.12
C LYS A 69 17.81 -1.73 -5.06
N ASP A 70 18.23 -2.33 -3.95
CA ASP A 70 19.63 -2.71 -3.68
C ASP A 70 20.11 -3.95 -4.47
N ASP A 71 19.21 -4.75 -5.04
CA ASP A 71 19.58 -5.98 -5.76
C ASP A 71 20.03 -5.73 -7.21
N ASP A 72 21.31 -5.46 -7.42
CA ASP A 72 21.91 -5.29 -8.76
C ASP A 72 21.93 -6.57 -9.63
N ASN A 73 21.55 -7.73 -9.09
CA ASN A 73 21.83 -9.04 -9.72
C ASN A 73 20.67 -9.66 -10.51
N ILE A 74 19.51 -9.01 -10.61
CA ILE A 74 18.38 -9.56 -11.37
C ILE A 74 18.59 -9.32 -12.90
N LYS A 75 19.46 -10.14 -13.51
CA LYS A 75 19.69 -10.13 -14.96
C LYS A 75 18.43 -10.57 -15.71
N GLY A 76 18.02 -9.78 -16.71
CA GLY A 76 16.92 -10.11 -17.63
C GLY A 76 15.56 -9.53 -17.26
N TYR A 77 15.40 -8.90 -16.08
CA TYR A 77 14.11 -8.35 -15.64
C TYR A 77 14.14 -6.86 -15.27
N THR A 78 15.08 -6.09 -15.81
CA THR A 78 15.33 -4.68 -15.45
C THR A 78 14.07 -3.79 -15.52
N ASN A 79 13.27 -3.91 -16.58
CA ASN A 79 12.06 -3.09 -16.73
C ASN A 79 10.97 -3.49 -15.72
N SER A 80 10.75 -4.79 -15.55
CA SER A 80 9.78 -5.33 -14.59
C SER A 80 10.15 -4.97 -13.15
N LYS A 81 11.45 -5.02 -12.84
CA LYS A 81 12.00 -4.57 -11.56
C LYS A 81 11.69 -3.09 -11.32
N LYS A 82 12.01 -2.21 -12.27
CA LYS A 82 11.71 -0.77 -12.17
C LYS A 82 10.21 -0.50 -11.98
N TYR A 83 9.36 -1.22 -12.71
CA TYR A 83 7.92 -1.09 -12.60
C TYR A 83 7.41 -1.52 -11.21
N LEU A 84 7.89 -2.66 -10.70
CA LEU A 84 7.53 -3.14 -9.37
C LEU A 84 8.03 -2.20 -8.26
N ILE A 85 9.26 -1.69 -8.36
CA ILE A 85 9.78 -0.67 -7.42
C ILE A 85 8.86 0.55 -7.39
N LYS A 86 8.52 1.10 -8.56
CA LYS A 86 7.64 2.25 -8.66
C LYS A 86 6.28 1.97 -8.02
N TYR A 87 5.70 0.81 -8.32
CA TYR A 87 4.43 0.39 -7.74
C TYR A 87 4.48 0.32 -6.20
N LEU A 88 5.52 -0.29 -5.63
CA LEU A 88 5.68 -0.39 -4.17
C LEU A 88 5.93 0.99 -3.53
N ASP A 89 6.68 1.85 -4.20
CA ASP A 89 6.91 3.22 -3.75
C ASP A 89 5.62 4.05 -3.78
N ASP A 90 4.83 3.93 -4.85
CA ASP A 90 3.53 4.59 -4.98
C ASP A 90 2.58 4.10 -3.87
N LEU A 91 2.56 2.81 -3.53
CA LEU A 91 1.81 2.31 -2.38
C LEU A 91 2.27 2.97 -1.08
N CYS A 92 3.58 3.02 -0.82
CA CYS A 92 4.14 3.62 0.39
C CYS A 92 3.74 5.10 0.50
N ILE A 93 3.88 5.87 -0.58
CA ILE A 93 3.55 7.31 -0.62
C ILE A 93 2.07 7.53 -0.29
N ASN A 94 1.17 6.72 -0.86
CA ASN A 94 -0.26 6.88 -0.60
C ASN A 94 -0.65 6.46 0.82
N ILE A 95 -0.03 5.40 1.36
CA ILE A 95 -0.22 5.00 2.78
C ILE A 95 0.25 6.12 3.71
N GLU A 96 1.45 6.65 3.51
CA GLU A 96 2.01 7.76 4.29
C GLU A 96 1.16 9.04 4.16
N GLY A 97 0.61 9.29 2.97
CA GLY A 97 -0.34 10.36 2.69
C GLY A 97 -1.63 10.22 3.50
N ILE A 98 -2.20 9.02 3.60
CA ILE A 98 -3.37 8.76 4.46
C ILE A 98 -3.02 8.96 5.93
N LEU A 99 -1.93 8.33 6.40
CA LEU A 99 -1.48 8.41 7.80
C LEU A 99 -1.27 9.86 8.27
N SER A 100 -0.71 10.71 7.40
CA SER A 100 -0.42 12.11 7.72
C SER A 100 -1.67 13.00 7.79
N ASN A 101 -2.80 12.54 7.27
CA ASN A 101 -4.02 13.35 7.09
C ASN A 101 -5.24 12.79 7.82
N ILE A 102 -5.16 11.57 8.37
CA ILE A 102 -6.26 10.93 9.10
C ILE A 102 -6.58 11.67 10.40
N ASP A 103 -5.56 12.07 11.19
CA ASP A 103 -5.76 12.84 12.45
C ASP A 103 -6.29 14.25 12.22
N ARG A 104 -5.89 14.84 11.10
CA ARG A 104 -6.26 16.21 10.74
C ARG A 104 -7.65 16.27 10.11
N CYS A 105 -8.25 15.11 9.85
CA CYS A 105 -9.50 14.97 9.12
C CYS A 105 -9.49 15.80 7.82
N ASP A 106 -8.35 15.82 7.11
CA ASP A 106 -8.25 16.52 5.81
C ASP A 106 -8.93 15.66 4.74
N ILE A 107 -10.25 15.78 4.66
CA ILE A 107 -11.12 14.96 3.80
C ILE A 107 -10.66 14.99 2.35
N LYS A 108 -10.19 16.14 1.84
CA LYS A 108 -9.75 16.26 0.44
C LYS A 108 -8.51 15.39 0.19
N LYS A 109 -7.52 15.44 1.08
CA LYS A 109 -6.31 14.63 0.93
C LYS A 109 -6.57 13.16 1.22
N LEU A 110 -7.39 12.84 2.22
CA LEU A 110 -7.81 11.47 2.48
C LEU A 110 -8.49 10.86 1.26
N THR A 111 -9.44 11.58 0.64
CA THR A 111 -10.08 11.15 -0.60
C THR A 111 -9.05 10.88 -1.70
N TYR A 112 -8.12 11.80 -1.92
CA TYR A 112 -7.10 11.67 -2.96
C TYR A 112 -6.22 10.43 -2.75
N TYR A 113 -5.57 10.32 -1.59
CA TYR A 113 -4.63 9.23 -1.33
C TYR A 113 -5.33 7.88 -1.23
N THR A 114 -6.54 7.82 -0.66
CA THR A 114 -7.33 6.58 -0.61
C THR A 114 -7.78 6.13 -1.99
N ASN A 115 -8.22 7.03 -2.87
CA ASN A 115 -8.61 6.64 -4.23
C ASN A 115 -7.42 6.11 -5.03
N VAL A 116 -6.27 6.79 -4.99
CA VAL A 116 -5.06 6.32 -5.69
C VAL A 116 -4.58 4.99 -5.10
N LEU A 117 -4.63 4.81 -3.77
CA LEU A 117 -4.32 3.54 -3.13
C LEU A 117 -5.24 2.42 -3.63
N MET A 118 -6.54 2.66 -3.73
CA MET A 118 -7.50 1.67 -4.24
C MET A 118 -7.25 1.33 -5.70
N ASP A 119 -6.89 2.30 -6.54
CA ASP A 119 -6.51 2.03 -7.94
C ASP A 119 -5.27 1.14 -8.01
N LEU A 120 -4.26 1.36 -7.17
CA LEU A 120 -3.07 0.51 -7.09
C LEU A 120 -3.41 -0.91 -6.64
N VAL A 121 -4.25 -1.06 -5.61
CA VAL A 121 -4.74 -2.37 -5.13
C VAL A 121 -5.49 -3.13 -6.24
N LEU A 122 -6.25 -2.44 -7.10
CA LEU A 122 -6.97 -3.05 -8.22
C LEU A 122 -6.05 -3.46 -9.39
N ILE A 123 -4.93 -2.78 -9.58
CA ILE A 123 -3.94 -3.07 -10.64
C ILE A 123 -3.09 -4.33 -10.32
N TYR A 124 -2.97 -4.65 -9.04
CA TYR A 124 -2.18 -5.78 -8.54
C TYR A 124 -2.66 -7.15 -9.06
#